data_AF-A0A967J315-F1
#
_entry.id   AF-A0A967J315-F1
#
_cell.length_a   1.000
_cell.length_b   1.000
_cell.length_c   1.000
_cell.angle_alpha   90.00
_cell.angle_beta   90.00
_cell.angle_gamma   90.00
#
_symmetry.space_group_name_H-M   'P 1'
#
loop_
_entity.id
_entity.type
_entity.pdbx_description
1 polymer ?
#
loop_
_entity_poly.entity_id
_entity_poly.type
_entity_poly.pdbx_seq_one_letter_code
_entity_poly.pdbx_strand_id
1 'polypeptide(L)' 'MSTLRRPRFIVQTIDILFLAVTGFIAYHGLTYRDEEGERDFVRLLFGCIALIFFLRVLLADVLGVWQ' A
#
# COMPACT_ATOMS: atom_id res chain seq x y z
N MET A 1 14.80 -17.42 25.30
CA MET A 1 14.83 -16.97 23.88
C MET A 1 14.15 -15.62 23.82
N SER A 2 14.93 -14.56 23.66
CA SER A 2 14.54 -13.17 23.82
C SER A 2 13.50 -12.75 22.77
N THR A 3 12.24 -12.68 23.19
CA THR A 3 11.18 -11.91 22.55
C THR A 3 11.62 -10.44 22.49
N LEU A 4 12.37 -10.09 21.45
CA LEU A 4 12.64 -8.72 21.04
C LEU A 4 11.31 -8.10 20.61
N ARG A 5 10.56 -7.63 21.62
CA ARG A 5 9.43 -6.73 21.47
C ARG A 5 10.00 -5.47 20.82
N ARG A 6 10.04 -5.43 19.49
CA ARG A 6 10.40 -4.23 18.75
C ARG A 6 9.55 -3.08 19.30
N PRO A 7 10.12 -1.91 19.57
CA PRO A 7 9.40 -0.77 20.11
C PRO A 7 8.21 -0.46 19.20
N ARG A 8 7.00 -0.77 19.68
CA ARG A 8 5.76 -0.80 18.90
C ARG A 8 5.37 0.55 18.27
N PHE A 9 5.92 1.64 18.79
CA PHE A 9 5.67 2.99 18.29
C PHE A 9 6.36 3.30 16.96
N ILE A 10 7.57 2.78 16.74
CA ILE A 10 8.34 3.07 15.51
C ILE A 10 7.77 2.29 14.33
N VAL A 11 7.38 1.03 14.56
CA VAL A 11 6.80 0.15 13.53
C VAL A 11 5.49 0.74 13.01
N GLN A 12 4.54 1.06 13.91
CA GLN A 12 3.24 1.62 13.53
C GLN A 12 3.32 2.90 12.69
N THR A 13 4.31 3.77 12.96
CA THR A 13 4.46 5.02 12.20
C THR A 13 4.93 4.73 10.77
N ILE A 14 5.87 3.79 10.62
CA ILE A 14 6.37 3.35 9.31
C ILE A 14 5.27 2.61 8.55
N ASP A 15 4.52 1.74 9.22
CA ASP A 15 3.43 0.97 8.60
C ASP A 15 2.32 1.88 8.08
N ILE A 16 1.92 2.90 8.88
CA ILE A 16 0.98 3.94 8.44
C ILE A 16 1.54 4.79 7.28
N LEU A 17 2.82 5.17 7.34
CA LEU A 17 3.46 5.91 6.24
C LEU A 17 3.49 5.07 4.96
N PHE A 18 3.82 3.78 5.07
CA PHE A 18 3.86 2.84 3.95
C PHE A 18 2.48 2.65 3.34
N LEU A 19 1.46 2.52 4.18
CA LEU A 19 0.06 2.46 3.78
C LEU A 19 -0.36 3.74 3.04
N ALA A 20 -0.06 4.92 3.59
CA ALA A 20 -0.40 6.20 3.00
C ALA A 20 0.28 6.40 1.62
N VAL A 21 1.57 6.10 1.52
CA VAL A 21 2.33 6.20 0.27
C VAL A 21 1.82 5.20 -0.77
N THR A 22 1.58 3.95 -0.38
CA THR A 22 1.08 2.92 -1.31
C THR A 22 -0.33 3.23 -1.79
N GLY A 23 -1.21 3.73 -0.91
CA GLY A 23 -2.55 4.18 -1.26
C GLY A 23 -2.54 5.36 -2.22
N PHE A 24 -1.62 6.32 -2.02
CA PHE A 24 -1.44 7.45 -2.91
C PHE A 24 -0.96 7.00 -4.30
N ILE A 25 0.02 6.09 -4.38
CA ILE A 25 0.50 5.54 -5.64
C ILE A 25 -0.61 4.74 -6.35
N ALA A 26 -1.39 3.95 -5.63
CA ALA A 26 -2.52 3.20 -6.21
C ALA A 26 -3.61 4.13 -6.75
N TYR A 27 -3.98 5.17 -6.00
CA TYR A 27 -4.96 6.17 -6.44
C TYR A 27 -4.48 6.93 -7.67
N HIS A 28 -3.21 7.36 -7.67
CA HIS A 28 -2.60 8.04 -8.81
C HIS A 28 -2.52 7.13 -10.03
N GLY A 29 -2.09 5.87 -9.86
CA GLY A 29 -2.00 4.89 -10.95
C GLY A 29 -3.35 4.48 -11.56
N LEU A 30 -4.43 4.49 -10.77
CA LEU A 30 -5.78 4.16 -11.26
C LEU A 30 -6.50 5.36 -11.90
N THR A 31 -6.21 6.57 -11.42
CA THR A 31 -6.90 7.81 -11.82
C THR A 31 -6.19 8.54 -12.96
N TYR A 32 -4.91 8.28 -13.20
CA TYR A 32 -4.17 8.89 -14.30
C TYR A 32 -4.76 8.44 -15.66
N ARG A 33 -5.20 9.42 -16.46
CA ARG A 33 -5.58 9.25 -17.87
C ARG A 33 -4.63 10.12 -18.67
N ASP A 34 -4.09 9.54 -19.74
CA ASP A 34 -3.25 10.26 -20.69
C ASP A 34 -4.09 11.29 -21.46
N GLU A 35 -3.44 12.29 -22.05
CA GLU A 35 -4.08 13.41 -22.76
C GLU A 35 -4.87 12.94 -24.00
N GLU A 36 -4.57 11.74 -24.52
CA GLU A 36 -5.29 11.07 -25.62
C GLU A 36 -6.46 10.20 -25.15
N GLY A 37 -6.69 10.05 -23.84
CA GLY A 37 -7.82 9.30 -23.28
C GLY A 37 -7.65 7.77 -23.23
N GLU A 38 -6.55 7.26 -23.78
CA GLU A 38 -6.17 5.85 -23.73
C GLU A 38 -5.64 5.48 -22.33
N ARG A 39 -6.07 4.32 -21.83
CA ARG A 39 -5.57 3.81 -20.54
C ARG A 39 -4.30 3.01 -20.80
N ASP A 40 -3.18 3.57 -20.39
CA ASP A 40 -1.87 2.91 -20.43
C ASP A 40 -1.92 1.61 -19.61
N PHE A 41 -2.09 0.47 -20.29
CA PHE A 41 -2.47 -0.82 -19.69
C PHE A 41 -1.46 -1.27 -18.63
N VAL A 42 -0.18 -0.96 -18.85
CA VAL A 42 0.93 -1.24 -17.91
C VAL A 42 0.80 -0.44 -16.63
N ARG A 43 0.37 0.82 -16.73
CA ARG A 43 0.20 1.73 -15.59
C ARG A 43 -1.03 1.35 -14.77
N LEU A 44 -2.09 0.91 -15.44
CA LEU A 44 -3.27 0.31 -14.81
C LEU A 44 -2.93 -0.99 -14.08
N LEU A 45 -2.15 -1.88 -14.73
CA LEU A 45 -1.67 -3.13 -14.13
C LEU A 45 -0.81 -2.85 -12.90
N PHE A 46 0.10 -1.89 -12.98
CA PHE A 46 0.94 -1.46 -11.86
C PHE A 46 0.09 -0.88 -10.72
N GLY A 47 -0.92 -0.05 -11.02
CA GLY A 47 -1.87 0.46 -10.05
C GLY A 47 -2.67 -0.64 -9.34
N CYS A 48 -3.13 -1.65 -10.07
CA CYS A 48 -3.84 -2.81 -9.49
C CYS A 48 -2.94 -3.63 -8.56
N ILE A 49 -1.68 -3.88 -8.95
CA ILE A 49 -0.72 -4.58 -8.10
C ILE A 49 -0.43 -3.77 -6.84
N ALA A 50 -0.22 -2.45 -6.96
CA ALA A 50 -0.03 -1.56 -5.81
C ALA A 50 -1.24 -1.57 -4.86
N LEU A 51 -2.47 -1.63 -5.40
CA LEU A 51 -3.69 -1.73 -4.60
C LEU A 51 -3.76 -3.05 -3.81
N ILE A 52 -3.36 -4.17 -4.42
CA ILE A 52 -3.31 -5.48 -3.72
C ILE A 52 -2.32 -5.42 -2.56
N PHE A 53 -1.14 -4.82 -2.76
CA PHE A 53 -0.15 -4.64 -1.68
C PHE A 53 -0.66 -3.70 -0.58
N PHE A 54 -1.31 -2.59 -0.95
CA PHE A 54 -1.98 -1.70 0.00
C PHE A 54 -2.99 -2.46 0.86
N LEU A 55 -3.85 -3.27 0.24
CA LEU A 55 -4.84 -4.06 0.95
C LEU A 55 -4.17 -5.05 1.91
N ARG A 56 -3.10 -5.72 1.47
CA ARG A 56 -2.30 -6.66 2.27
C ARG A 56 -1.74 -5.99 3.53
N VAL A 57 -1.19 -4.78 3.40
CA VAL A 57 -0.67 -3.98 4.53
C VAL A 57 -1.81 -3.50 5.43
N LEU A 58 -2.91 -3.01 4.87
CA LEU A 58 -4.09 -2.64 5.67
C LEU A 58 -4.62 -3.82 6.49
N LEU A 59 -4.73 -5.01 5.88
CA LEU A 59 -5.27 -6.20 6.52
C LEU A 59 -4.31 -6.80 7.57
N ALA A 60 -3.01 -6.83 7.27
CA ALA A 60 -2.00 -7.40 8.17
C ALA A 60 -1.58 -6.42 9.28
N ASP A 61 -1.26 -5.17 8.94
CA ASP A 61 -0.71 -4.18 9.88
C ASP A 61 -1.78 -3.36 10.60
N VAL A 62 -2.88 -2.96 9.92
CA VAL A 62 -3.92 -2.12 10.55
C VAL A 62 -4.99 -2.95 11.24
N LEU A 63 -5.53 -3.96 10.55
CA LEU A 63 -6.61 -4.79 11.07
C LEU A 63 -6.11 -5.94 11.96
N GLY A 64 -4.83 -6.31 11.88
CA GLY A 64 -4.24 -7.38 12.70
C GLY A 64 -4.89 -8.76 12.48
N VAL A 65 -5.59 -8.94 11.36
CA VAL A 65 -6.36 -10.16 11.04
C VAL A 65 -5.43 -11.32 10.69
N TRP A 66 -4.18 -11.02 10.32
CA TRP A 66 -3.17 -11.99 9.91
C TRP A 66 -1.90 -11.77 10.75
N GLN A 67 -1.91 -12.29 11.97
CA GLN A 67 -0.73 -12.35 12.84
C GLN A 67 -0.14 -13.76 12.84
#